data_AF-A0A931WL70-F1
#
_entry.id   AF-A0A931WL70-F1
#
_cell.length_a   1.000
_cell.length_b   1.000
_cell.length_c   1.000
_cell.angle_alpha   90.00
_cell.angle_beta   90.00
_cell.angle_gamma   90.00
#
_symmetry.space_group_name_H-M   'P 1'
#
loop_
_entity.id
_entity.type
_entity.pdbx_description
1 polymer ?
#
loop_
_entity_poly.entity_id
_entity_poly.type
_entity_poly.pdbx_seq_one_letter_code
_entity_poly.pdbx_strand_id
1 'polypeptide(L)' 'MAATREKPCLILWGAGTARTLRAHWILHELGLTYERRPIGSRTGETQTAEFTRINPRQKIPLLQDG' A
#
# COMPACT_ATOMS: atom_id res chain seq x y z
N MET A 1 -13.37 -26.93 9.35
CA MET A 1 -12.31 -26.22 10.09
C MET A 1 -11.50 -25.44 9.07
N ALA A 2 -11.72 -24.13 8.96
CA ALA A 2 -10.96 -23.29 8.03
C ALA A 2 -9.55 -23.10 8.59
N ALA A 3 -8.54 -23.45 7.81
CA ALA A 3 -7.15 -23.25 8.18
C ALA A 3 -6.91 -21.77 8.51
N THR A 4 -6.36 -21.50 9.69
CA THR A 4 -5.80 -20.19 10.05
C THR A 4 -4.61 -19.96 9.14
N ARG A 5 -4.84 -19.39 7.95
CA ARG A 5 -3.76 -18.79 7.17
C ARG A 5 -3.16 -17.68 8.02
N GLU A 6 -1.85 -17.71 8.24
CA GLU A 6 -1.13 -16.56 8.76
C GLU A 6 -1.53 -15.33 7.94
N LYS A 7 -1.95 -14.26 8.62
CA LYS A 7 -2.38 -13.04 7.92
C LYS A 7 -1.14 -12.45 7.24
N PRO A 8 -1.16 -12.24 5.91
CA PRO A 8 -0.06 -11.53 5.26
C PRO A 8 0.09 -10.13 5.86
N CYS A 9 1.33 -9.72 6.10
CA CYS A 9 1.66 -8.37 6.52
C CYS A 9 1.52 -7.44 5.32
N LEU A 10 0.30 -7.00 5.05
CA LEU A 10 0.01 -6.11 3.92
C LEU A 10 0.28 -4.66 4.31
N ILE A 11 1.05 -3.94 3.49
CA ILE A 11 1.25 -2.49 3.63
C ILE A 11 0.84 -1.81 2.33
N LEU A 12 -0.13 -0.89 2.40
CA LEU A 12 -0.52 -0.07 1.27
C LEU A 12 0.10 1.32 1.35
N TRP A 13 0.96 1.61 0.39
CA TRP A 13 1.61 2.90 0.24
C TRP A 13 0.81 3.82 -0.70
N GLY A 14 0.57 5.04 -0.21
CA GLY A 14 0.06 6.16 -0.97
C GLY A 14 -1.42 6.47 -0.76
N ALA A 15 -1.76 7.76 -0.67
CA ALA A 15 -3.14 8.21 -0.45
C ALA A 15 -3.47 9.48 -1.25
N GLY A 16 -4.71 9.97 -1.13
CA GLY A 16 -5.12 11.30 -1.61
C GLY A 16 -5.40 11.43 -3.11
N THR A 17 -5.44 10.34 -3.88
CA THR A 17 -5.81 10.37 -5.31
C THR A 17 -6.85 9.30 -5.67
N ALA A 18 -7.57 9.51 -6.78
CA ALA A 18 -8.48 8.48 -7.31
C ALA A 18 -7.76 7.16 -7.66
N ARG A 19 -6.47 7.22 -8.02
CA ARG A 19 -5.66 6.03 -8.30
C ARG A 19 -5.37 5.23 -7.04
N THR A 20 -5.00 5.89 -5.95
CA THR A 20 -4.73 5.25 -4.65
C THR A 20 -6.00 4.73 -3.98
N LEU A 21 -7.14 5.42 -4.18
CA LEU A 21 -8.44 5.01 -3.63
C LEU A 21 -8.84 3.60 -4.08
N ARG A 22 -8.63 3.25 -5.36
CA ARG A 22 -9.02 1.93 -5.88
C ARG A 22 -8.32 0.77 -5.15
N ALA A 23 -7.06 0.95 -4.77
CA ALA A 23 -6.32 -0.05 -4.00
C ALA A 23 -6.87 -0.19 -2.56
N HIS A 24 -7.20 0.93 -1.91
CA HIS A 24 -7.84 0.90 -0.59
C HIS A 24 -9.22 0.23 -0.66
N TRP A 25 -9.98 0.55 -1.70
CA TRP A 25 -11.32 0.01 -1.90
C TRP A 25 -11.28 -1.51 -2.05
N ILE A 26 -10.45 -2.06 -2.95
CA ILE A 26 -10.42 -3.51 -3.14
C ILE A 26 -9.93 -4.26 -1.89
N LEU A 27 -8.99 -3.71 -1.12
CA LEU A 27 -8.58 -4.31 0.16
C LEU A 27 -9.73 -4.32 1.18
N HIS A 28 -10.54 -3.27 1.21
CA HIS A 28 -11.72 -3.19 2.04
C HIS A 28 -12.81 -4.18 1.60
N GLU A 29 -13.12 -4.27 0.30
CA GLU A 29 -14.10 -5.23 -0.24
C GLU A 29 -13.71 -6.69 0.03
N LEU A 30 -12.41 -6.99 -0.01
CA LEU A 30 -11.90 -8.32 0.30
C LEU A 30 -11.79 -8.61 1.80
N GLY A 31 -12.11 -7.66 2.68
CA GLY A 31 -11.99 -7.82 4.13
C GLY A 31 -10.55 -8.01 4.61
N LEU A 32 -9.56 -7.54 3.84
CA LEU A 32 -8.15 -7.71 4.17
C LEU A 32 -7.71 -6.64 5.15
N THR A 33 -7.03 -7.06 6.22
CA THR A 33 -6.35 -6.15 7.14
C THR A 33 -5.01 -5.72 6.53
N TYR A 34 -4.70 -4.43 6.57
CA TYR A 34 -3.44 -3.89 6.06
C TYR A 34 -3.01 -2.64 6.84
N GLU A 35 -1.71 -2.39 6.89
CA GLU A 35 -1.14 -1.13 7.36
C GLU A 35 -1.23 -0.08 6.26
N ARG A 36 -1.55 1.16 6.63
CA ARG A 36 -1.58 2.30 5.70
C ARG A 36 -0.33 3.14 5.85
N ARG A 37 0.37 3.38 4.75
CA ARG A 37 1.49 4.33 4.64
C ARG A 37 1.12 5.48 3.70
N PRO A 38 0.43 6.52 4.19
CA PRO A 38 -0.17 7.54 3.34
C PRO A 38 0.86 8.56 2.86
N ILE A 39 1.56 8.27 1.78
CA ILE A 39 2.46 9.22 1.10
C ILE A 39 1.79 9.86 -0.13
N GLY A 40 2.20 11.08 -0.48
CA GLY A 40 1.71 11.84 -1.63
C GLY A 40 2.60 11.77 -2.87
N SER A 41 2.01 11.81 -4.06
CA SER A 41 2.75 11.74 -5.35
C SER A 41 3.48 13.03 -5.74
N ARG A 42 3.12 14.17 -5.14
CA ARG A 42 3.64 15.51 -5.48
C ARG A 42 4.20 16.26 -4.26
N THR A 43 4.42 15.54 -3.17
CA THR A 43 4.90 16.08 -1.89
C THR A 43 6.40 15.84 -1.69
N GLY A 44 7.03 15.05 -2.56
CA GLY A 44 8.42 14.59 -2.40
C GLY A 44 8.55 13.28 -1.62
N GLU A 45 7.48 12.81 -0.97
CA GLU A 45 7.51 11.61 -0.11
C GLU A 45 7.82 10.31 -0.87
N THR A 46 7.48 10.23 -2.16
CA THR A 46 7.83 9.08 -3.03
C THR A 46 9.31 9.05 -3.43
N GLN A 47 10.08 10.10 -3.15
CA GLN A 47 11.50 10.19 -3.52
C GLN A 47 12.42 9.94 -2.31
N THR A 48 11.86 9.61 -1.14
CA THR A 48 12.65 9.24 0.02
C THR A 48 13.49 7.99 -0.26
N ALA A 49 14.65 7.89 0.40
CA ALA A 49 15.49 6.70 0.28
C ALA A 49 14.76 5.44 0.77
N GLU A 50 13.90 5.56 1.78
CA GLU A 50 13.03 4.48 2.27
C GLU A 50 12.11 3.96 1.16
N PHE A 51 11.28 4.83 0.58
CA PHE A 51 10.32 4.40 -0.44
C PHE A 51 11.01 3.97 -1.73
N THR A 52 12.14 4.58 -2.09
CA THR A 52 12.92 4.21 -3.28
C THR A 52 13.51 2.81 -3.18
N ARG A 53 13.93 2.36 -1.99
CA ARG A 53 14.39 0.97 -1.77
C ARG A 53 13.27 -0.04 -1.98
N ILE A 54 12.03 0.33 -1.65
CA ILE A 54 10.84 -0.53 -1.81
C ILE A 54 10.35 -0.50 -3.26
N ASN A 55 10.28 0.69 -3.87
CA ASN A 55 9.83 0.91 -5.23
C ASN A 55 10.73 1.92 -5.96
N PRO A 56 11.74 1.45 -6.71
CA PRO A 56 12.63 2.33 -7.48
C PRO A 56 11.92 3.21 -8.51
N ARG A 57 10.68 2.87 -8.91
CA ARG A 57 9.87 3.70 -9.83
C ARG A 57 9.24 4.91 -9.15
N GLN A 58 9.26 4.97 -7.81
CA GLN A 58 8.77 6.09 -7.01
C GLN A 58 7.32 6.48 -7.34
N LYS A 59 6.45 5.48 -7.56
CA LYS A 59 5.02 5.67 -7.86
C LYS A 59 4.13 5.04 -6.81
N ILE A 60 2.95 5.63 -6.65
CA ILE A 60 1.86 5.14 -5.79
C ILE A 60 0.56 4.96 -6.61
N PRO A 61 -0.35 4.06 -6.19
CA PRO A 61 -0.26 3.15 -5.05
C PRO A 61 0.76 2.02 -5.24
N LEU A 62 1.31 1.50 -4.15
CA LEU A 62 2.11 0.28 -4.10
C LEU A 62 1.60 -0.60 -2.95
N LEU A 63 1.25 -1.84 -3.24
CA LEU A 63 0.96 -2.86 -2.22
C LEU A 63 2.23 -3.68 -1.97
N GLN A 64 2.64 -3.76 -0.71
CA GLN A 64 3.69 -4.66 -0.24
C GLN A 64 3.04 -5.83 0.50
N ASP A 65 3.52 -7.04 0.24
CA ASP A 65 3.01 -8.29 0.81
C ASP A 65 4.21 -9.21 1.13
N GLY A 66 4.38 -9.56 2.41
CA GLY A 66 5.53 -10.33 2.94
C GLY A 66 6.76 -9.50 3.27
#